data_AF-A0A5J4N2I6-F1
#
_entry.id   AF-A0A5J4N2I6-F1
#
_cell.length_a   1.000
_cell.length_b   1.000
_cell.length_c   1.000
_cell.angle_alpha   90.00
_cell.angle_beta   90.00
_cell.angle_gamma   90.00
#
_symmetry.space_group_name_H-M   'P 1'
#
loop_
_entity.id
_entity.type
_entity.pdbx_description
1 polymer ?
#
loop_
_entity_poly.entity_id
_entity_poly.type
_entity_poly.pdbx_seq_one_letter_code
_entity_poly.pdbx_strand_id
1 'polypeptide(L)'
;LLDLMPPVHSKLQREVLRLYRDLLRAASPKSPNTEAPTVTRDSQLHKSIQREFRRQANLYKKTDILQIEAALRRGRRRLEDLQSGTVDRVSRVRLDTGGTVKNSSE
;
A
#
# COMPACT_ATOMS: atom_id res chain seq x y z
N LEU A 1 -28.74 -10.77 17.86
CA LEU A 1 -27.74 -10.66 18.94
C LEU A 1 -26.36 -11.22 18.52
N LEU A 2 -25.90 -10.97 17.27
CA LEU A 2 -24.67 -11.57 16.70
C LEU A 2 -23.74 -10.53 16.03
N ASP A 3 -23.97 -9.23 16.27
CA ASP A 3 -23.32 -8.15 15.50
C ASP A 3 -22.35 -7.28 16.32
N LEU A 4 -21.97 -7.71 17.52
CA LEU A 4 -21.12 -6.93 18.44
C LEU A 4 -19.71 -7.50 18.66
N MET A 5 -19.34 -8.60 18.01
CA MET A 5 -17.95 -9.06 18.05
C MET A 5 -17.22 -8.63 16.77
N PRO A 6 -16.14 -7.84 16.88
CA PRO A 6 -15.33 -7.51 15.72
C PRO A 6 -14.82 -8.81 15.08
N PRO A 7 -14.80 -8.91 13.75
CA PRO A 7 -14.41 -10.13 13.07
C PRO A 7 -13.01 -10.57 13.50
N VAL A 8 -12.90 -11.83 13.94
CA VAL A 8 -11.63 -12.41 14.36
C VAL A 8 -10.72 -12.50 13.14
N HIS A 9 -9.65 -11.70 13.14
CA HIS A 9 -8.67 -11.70 12.06
C HIS A 9 -7.66 -12.83 12.23
N SER A 10 -7.39 -13.56 11.14
CA SER A 10 -6.28 -14.52 11.10
C SER A 10 -4.95 -13.81 11.37
N LYS A 11 -3.92 -14.57 11.75
CA LYS A 11 -2.56 -14.00 11.93
C LYS A 11 -2.10 -13.25 10.67
N LEU A 12 -2.31 -13.84 9.49
CA LEU A 12 -1.96 -13.24 8.21
C LEU A 12 -2.71 -11.92 7.97
N GLN A 13 -4.02 -11.88 8.25
CA GLN A 13 -4.81 -10.65 8.12
C GLN A 13 -4.31 -9.54 9.06
N ARG A 14 -3.97 -9.89 10.31
CA ARG A 14 -3.37 -8.94 11.26
C ARG A 14 -2.04 -8.39 10.76
N GLU A 15 -1.21 -9.23 10.15
CA GLU A 15 0.05 -8.80 9.54
C GLU A 15 -0.17 -7.83 8.37
N VAL A 16 -1.16 -8.08 7.52
CA VAL A 16 -1.54 -7.16 6.43
C VAL A 16 -2.00 -5.81 6.98
N LEU A 17 -2.86 -5.83 8.00
CA LEU A 17 -3.36 -4.59 8.63
C LEU A 17 -2.25 -3.82 9.34
N ARG A 18 -1.31 -4.51 9.99
CA ARG A 18 -0.13 -3.86 10.59
C ARG A 18 0.72 -3.19 9.52
N LEU A 19 1.08 -3.92 8.45
CA LEU A 19 1.88 -3.37 7.35
C LEU A 19 1.22 -2.15 6.71
N TYR A 20 -0.09 -2.19 6.48
CA TYR A 20 -0.84 -1.05 5.95
C TYR A 20 -0.66 0.20 6.84
N ARG A 21 -0.89 0.06 8.15
CA ARG A 21 -0.77 1.16 9.11
C ARG A 21 0.65 1.71 9.17
N ASP A 22 1.65 0.84 9.14
CA ASP A 22 3.06 1.26 9.22
C ASP A 22 3.49 2.02 7.97
N LEU A 23 3.04 1.59 6.78
CA LEU A 23 3.26 2.32 5.53
C LEU A 23 2.60 3.71 5.53
N LEU A 24 1.36 3.83 6.02
CA LEU A 24 0.70 5.14 6.10
C LEU A 24 1.41 6.08 7.08
N ARG A 25 1.95 5.56 8.18
CA ARG A 25 2.75 6.32 9.15
C ARG A 25 4.08 6.77 8.56
N ALA A 26 4.78 5.87 7.87
CA ALA A 26 6.05 6.19 7.20
C ALA A 26 5.87 7.21 6.06
N ALA A 27 4.72 7.20 5.38
CA ALA A 27 4.35 8.14 4.33
C ALA A 27 3.87 9.50 4.83
N SER A 28 3.80 9.70 6.15
CA SER A 28 3.44 10.98 6.74
C SER A 28 4.65 11.90 6.80
N PRO A 29 4.55 13.17 6.33
CA PRO A 29 5.62 14.12 6.54
C PRO A 29 5.83 14.34 8.04
N LYS A 30 7.09 14.30 8.49
CA LYS A 30 7.45 14.81 9.82
C LYS A 30 7.42 16.33 9.71
N SER A 31 6.43 16.99 10.32
CA SER A 31 6.45 18.45 10.47
C SER A 31 7.66 18.83 11.33
N PRO A 32 8.49 19.79 10.91
CA PRO A 32 9.75 20.10 11.59
C PRO A 32 9.60 20.64 13.03
N ASN A 33 8.39 20.99 13.49
CA ASN A 33 8.15 21.67 14.78
C ASN A 33 7.04 21.05 15.65
N THR A 34 6.77 19.75 15.56
CA THR A 34 5.83 19.11 16.50
C THR A 34 6.32 17.71 16.84
N GLU A 35 6.48 17.43 18.13
CA GLU A 35 6.89 16.12 18.67
C GLU A 35 5.93 14.97 18.28
N ALA A 36 4.76 15.32 17.74
CA ALA A 36 3.83 14.40 17.10
C ALA A 36 3.83 14.61 15.57
N PRO A 37 4.03 13.55 14.76
CA PRO A 37 3.85 13.64 13.32
C PRO A 37 2.39 14.02 13.02
N THR A 38 2.17 15.24 12.53
CA THR A 38 0.88 15.63 11.98
C THR A 38 0.64 14.75 10.76
N VAL A 39 -0.24 13.75 10.92
CA VAL A 39 -0.54 12.79 9.86
C VAL A 39 -1.31 13.49 8.76
N THR A 40 -0.60 14.06 7.79
CA THR A 40 -1.22 14.63 6.58
C THR A 40 -1.71 13.48 5.71
N ARG A 41 -2.93 13.00 5.99
CA ARG A 41 -3.58 11.85 5.34
C ARG A 41 -3.79 12.04 3.84
N ASP A 42 -3.59 13.24 3.31
CA ASP A 42 -3.88 13.57 1.92
C ASP A 42 -2.67 13.58 0.98
N SER A 43 -1.49 13.16 1.48
CA SER A 43 -0.31 13.02 0.62
C SER A 43 -0.57 12.06 -0.55
N GLN A 44 0.01 12.36 -1.71
CA GLN A 44 -0.14 11.52 -2.90
C GLN A 44 0.33 10.08 -2.64
N LEU A 45 1.37 9.91 -1.82
CA LEU A 45 1.86 8.60 -1.39
C LEU A 45 0.82 7.86 -0.53
N HIS A 46 0.19 8.53 0.43
CA HIS A 46 -0.87 7.94 1.25
C HIS A 46 -2.05 7.44 0.39
N LYS A 47 -2.49 8.25 -0.59
CA LYS A 47 -3.52 7.85 -1.56
C LYS A 47 -3.09 6.66 -2.42
N SER A 48 -1.84 6.61 -2.85
CA SER A 48 -1.28 5.48 -3.61
C SER A 48 -1.26 4.19 -2.78
N ILE A 49 -0.85 4.25 -1.51
CA ILE A 49 -0.88 3.11 -0.59
C ILE A 49 -2.32 2.59 -0.43
N GLN A 50 -3.28 3.48 -0.18
CA GLN A 50 -4.69 3.10 -0.05
C GLN A 50 -5.24 2.41 -1.31
N ARG A 51 -4.97 2.96 -2.49
CA ARG A 51 -5.40 2.35 -3.77
C ARG A 51 -4.78 0.98 -3.98
N GLU A 52 -3.49 0.81 -3.68
CA GLU A 52 -2.80 -0.47 -3.83
C GLU A 52 -3.42 -1.55 -2.94
N PHE A 53 -3.61 -1.26 -1.65
CA PHE A 53 -4.20 -2.22 -0.71
C PHE A 53 -5.65 -2.58 -1.08
N ARG A 54 -6.45 -1.59 -1.50
CA ARG A 54 -7.82 -1.84 -1.99
C ARG A 54 -7.81 -2.71 -3.25
N ARG A 55 -6.94 -2.42 -4.22
CA ARG A 55 -6.84 -3.23 -5.45
C ARG A 55 -6.46 -4.68 -5.12
N GLN A 56 -5.46 -4.89 -4.26
CA GLN A 56 -5.03 -6.23 -3.87
C GLN A 56 -6.10 -6.98 -3.07
N ALA A 57 -6.84 -6.30 -2.19
CA ALA A 57 -7.94 -6.91 -1.44
C ALA A 57 -9.09 -7.38 -2.36
N ASN A 58 -9.30 -6.71 -3.50
CA ASN A 58 -10.27 -7.14 -4.52
C ASN A 58 -9.71 -8.25 -5.44
N LEU A 59 -8.39 -8.28 -5.65
CA LEU A 59 -7.73 -9.25 -6.52
C LEU A 59 -7.54 -10.61 -5.85
N TYR A 60 -7.18 -10.63 -4.56
CA TYR A 60 -6.87 -11.85 -3.84
C TYR A 60 -8.09 -12.40 -3.09
N LYS A 61 -8.34 -13.69 -3.25
CA LYS A 61 -9.24 -14.42 -2.37
C LYS A 61 -8.57 -14.61 -1.01
N LYS A 62 -9.36 -14.76 0.05
CA LYS A 62 -8.85 -15.03 1.42
C LYS A 62 -8.01 -16.31 1.50
N THR A 63 -8.22 -17.24 0.56
CA THR A 63 -7.51 -18.51 0.42
C THR A 63 -6.19 -18.41 -0.34
N ASP A 64 -5.88 -17.27 -0.96
CA ASP A 64 -4.67 -17.09 -1.77
C ASP A 64 -3.44 -16.80 -0.89
N ILE A 65 -3.20 -17.67 0.10
CA ILE A 65 -2.24 -17.48 1.18
C ILE A 65 -0.85 -17.11 0.66
N LEU A 66 -0.35 -17.86 -0.34
CA LEU A 66 0.97 -17.63 -0.92
C LEU A 66 1.11 -16.26 -1.60
N GLN A 67 0.05 -15.79 -2.28
CA GLN A 67 0.05 -14.50 -2.96
C GLN A 67 0.01 -13.35 -1.95
N ILE A 68 -0.80 -13.50 -0.89
CA ILE A 68 -0.89 -12.54 0.21
C ILE A 68 0.45 -12.45 0.94
N GLU A 69 1.10 -13.58 1.23
CA GLU A 69 2.42 -13.59 1.84
C GLU A 69 3.50 -12.96 0.95
N ALA A 70 3.47 -13.25 -0.36
CA ALA A 70 4.40 -12.63 -1.29
C ALA A 70 4.21 -11.11 -1.34
N ALA A 71 2.96 -10.63 -1.34
CA ALA A 71 2.63 -9.21 -1.25
C ALA A 71 3.10 -8.58 0.07
N LEU A 72 2.89 -9.26 1.19
CA LEU A 72 3.41 -8.85 2.51
C LEU A 72 4.93 -8.69 2.51
N ARG A 73 5.68 -9.68 1.99
CA ARG A 73 7.14 -9.60 1.88
C ARG A 73 7.59 -8.42 1.03
N ARG A 74 6.94 -8.18 -0.12
CA ARG A 74 7.24 -7.01 -0.98
C ARG A 74 6.95 -5.69 -0.27
N GLY A 75 5.82 -5.59 0.43
CA GLY A 75 5.44 -4.36 1.12
C GLY A 75 6.32 -4.07 2.34
N ARG A 76 6.82 -5.09 3.06
CA ARG A 76 7.81 -4.92 4.13
C ARG A 76 9.11 -4.31 3.61
N ARG A 77 9.65 -4.80 2.49
CA ARG A 77 10.83 -4.17 1.85
C ARG A 77 10.58 -2.70 1.50
N ARG A 78 9.42 -2.38 0.92
CA ARG A 78 9.04 -0.99 0.62
C ARG A 78 8.95 -0.12 1.87
N LEU A 79 8.51 -0.69 3.00
CA LEU A 79 8.47 0.02 4.28
C LEU A 79 9.89 0.29 4.79
N GLU A 80 10.78 -0.69 4.70
CA GLU A 80 12.21 -0.53 5.03
C GLU A 80 12.83 0.59 4.19
N ASP A 81 12.59 0.60 2.86
CA ASP A 81 13.09 1.64 1.95
C ASP A 81 12.58 3.05 2.32
N LEU A 82 11.30 3.16 2.73
CA LEU A 82 10.71 4.43 3.17
C LEU A 82 11.32 4.90 4.49
N GLN A 83 11.60 3.97 5.42
CA GLN A 83 12.14 4.28 6.74
C GLN A 83 13.63 4.62 6.71
N SER A 84 14.39 4.01 5.81
CA SER A 84 15.82 4.30 5.61
C SER A 84 16.06 5.66 4.93
N GLY A 85 15.01 6.37 4.51
CA GLY A 85 15.13 7.60 3.73
C GLY A 85 15.64 7.37 2.30
N THR A 86 15.71 6.11 1.85
CA THR A 86 16.17 5.76 0.49
C THR A 86 15.16 6.17 -0.57
N VAL A 87 13.88 6.34 -0.20
CA VAL A 87 12.85 6.84 -1.12
C VAL A 87 12.83 8.37 -1.12
N ASP A 88 13.84 8.96 -1.74
CA ASP A 88 13.63 10.17 -2.51
C ASP A 88 13.54 9.75 -3.99
N ARG A 89 12.37 9.93 -4.62
CA ARG A 89 12.14 9.92 -6.09
C ARG A 89 11.93 8.61 -6.87
N VAL A 90 11.51 7.48 -6.29
CA VAL A 90 11.05 6.31 -7.09
C VAL A 90 9.55 6.40 -7.46
N SER A 91 9.13 7.51 -8.09
CA SER A 91 7.75 7.68 -8.60
C SER A 91 7.67 7.96 -10.10
N ARG A 92 8.76 7.75 -10.86
CA ARG A 92 8.76 8.00 -12.31
C ARG A 92 9.52 6.93 -13.11
N VAL A 93 9.18 5.66 -12.99
CA VAL A 93 9.63 4.60 -13.93
C VAL A 93 8.62 3.44 -13.83
N ARG A 94 7.87 2.95 -14.83
CA ARG A 94 7.52 3.28 -16.22
C ARG A 94 6.07 2.80 -16.43
N LEU A 95 5.30 3.49 -17.27
CA LEU A 95 4.11 2.93 -17.92
C LEU A 95 4.47 2.72 -19.38
N ASP A 96 5.23 1.68 -19.66
CA ASP A 96 5.39 1.08 -20.96
C ASP A 96 4.28 0.03 -21.14
N THR A 97 3.05 0.51 -21.28
CA THR A 97 1.97 -0.30 -21.83
C THR A 97 2.15 -0.32 -23.35
N GLY A 98 2.85 -1.33 -23.85
CA GLY A 98 2.75 -1.72 -25.24
C GLY A 98 1.29 -2.04 -25.58
N GLY A 99 0.79 -1.41 -26.64
CA GLY A 99 -0.60 -1.51 -27.07
C GLY A 99 -0.82 -0.76 -28.37
N THR A 100 -0.21 -1.26 -29.44
CA THR A 100 -0.54 -0.93 -30.83
C THR A 100 -2.04 -1.09 -31.07
N VAL A 101 -2.73 0.00 -31.45
CA VAL A 101 -3.98 -0.08 -32.21
C VAL A 101 -3.86 0.83 -33.41
N LYS A 102 -3.97 0.21 -34.58
CA LYS A 102 -4.04 0.80 -35.93
C LYS A 102 -5.16 1.84 -35.98
N ASN A 103 -4.87 3.01 -36.54
CA ASN A 103 -5.91 3.79 -37.20
C ASN A 103 -5.62 3.79 -38.70
N SER A 104 -6.47 3.05 -39.40
CA SER A 104 -6.81 3.27 -40.80
C SER A 104 -7.35 4.69 -40.95
N SER A 105 -6.96 5.36 -42.02
CA SER A 105 -7.70 6.51 -42.53
C SER A 105 -7.81 6.31 -44.04
N GLU A 106 -9.06 6.33 -44.49
CA GLU A 106 -9.49 6.49 -45.88
C GLU A 106 -8.84 7.72 -46.54
#